data_AF-A0A7V4NK84-F1
#
_entry.id   AF-A0A7V4NK84-F1
#
_cell.length_a   1.000
_cell.length_b   1.000
_cell.length_c   1.000
_cell.angle_alpha   90.00
_cell.angle_beta   90.00
_cell.angle_gamma   90.00
#
_symmetry.space_group_name_H-M   'P 1'
#
loop_
_entity.id
_entity.type
_entity.pdbx_description
1 polymer ?
#
loop_
_entity_poly.entity_id
_entity_poly.type
_entity_poly.pdbx_seq_one_letter_code
_entity_poly.pdbx_strand_id
1 'polypeptide(L)'
;MRDDAEQPRAPAALAATGEPVELRVQLIDDERTPEGMVCMGTFRHDRLIARAAIAPEGWAFIEAHHLLEGPVQVVLVAREASPGLQCQLYAMVAAPVPDDDGDDDDDGDEPWAASVPKWEGEGGGAGGTAEGPARVVALPLGHIVRFERDRVHRDNLALEAADVLRKVVDGRTAEVVDKAIEELFGL
;
A
#
# COMPACT_ATOMS: atom_id res chain seq x y z
N MET A 1 15.72 22.88 28.12
CA MET A 1 16.57 21.80 27.61
C MET A 1 15.70 20.55 27.49
N ARG A 2 15.07 20.38 26.33
CA ARG A 2 14.51 19.11 25.88
C ARG A 2 15.06 18.95 24.47
N ASP A 3 16.13 18.18 24.37
CA ASP A 3 16.56 17.60 23.11
C ASP A 3 15.47 16.61 22.70
N ASP A 4 14.49 17.06 21.91
CA ASP A 4 13.77 16.18 21.00
C ASP A 4 14.78 15.76 19.93
N ALA A 5 15.66 14.82 20.31
CA ALA A 5 16.55 14.17 19.37
C ALA A 5 15.66 13.42 18.38
N GLU A 6 15.51 13.99 17.18
CA GLU A 6 14.90 13.37 16.02
C GLU A 6 15.51 11.97 15.85
N GLN A 7 14.76 10.95 16.29
CA GLN A 7 15.26 9.57 16.21
C GLN A 7 15.51 9.29 14.73
N PRO A 8 16.73 8.87 14.35
CA PRO A 8 17.03 8.62 12.94
C PRO A 8 16.06 7.55 12.44
N ARG A 9 15.27 7.92 11.43
CA ARG A 9 14.25 7.03 10.85
C ARG A 9 14.96 5.76 10.39
N ALA A 10 14.59 4.62 10.96
CA ALA A 10 15.19 3.34 10.60
C ALA A 10 15.14 3.16 9.07
N PRO A 11 16.26 2.72 8.45
CA PRO A 11 16.34 2.60 7.01
C PRO A 11 15.22 1.70 6.48
N ALA A 12 14.60 2.14 5.39
CA ALA A 12 13.55 1.38 4.71
C ALA A 12 13.99 1.07 3.28
N ALA A 13 13.64 -0.12 2.80
CA ALA A 13 13.73 -0.44 1.38
C ALA A 13 12.35 -0.50 0.74
N LEU A 14 12.32 -0.17 -0.54
CA LEU A 14 11.14 -0.27 -1.39
C LEU A 14 11.41 -1.32 -2.47
N ALA A 15 10.46 -2.21 -2.67
CA ALA A 15 10.43 -3.12 -3.80
C ALA A 15 9.10 -2.94 -4.53
N ALA A 16 9.10 -3.05 -5.85
CA ALA A 16 7.91 -2.97 -6.68
C ALA A 16 7.93 -4.11 -7.70
N THR A 17 6.77 -4.57 -8.16
CA THR A 17 6.70 -5.58 -9.22
C THR A 17 7.28 -5.03 -10.53
N GLY A 18 7.82 -5.90 -11.39
CA GLY A 18 8.30 -5.45 -12.71
C GLY A 18 7.15 -5.08 -13.66
N GLU A 19 6.03 -5.79 -13.50
CA GLU A 19 4.79 -5.59 -14.26
C GLU A 19 3.59 -5.57 -13.29
N PRO A 20 2.46 -4.96 -13.68
CA PRO A 20 1.21 -5.04 -12.93
C PRO A 20 0.74 -6.50 -12.76
N VAL A 21 0.18 -6.81 -11.60
CA VAL A 21 -0.24 -8.17 -11.25
C VAL A 21 -1.74 -8.23 -10.95
N GLU A 22 -2.39 -9.28 -11.42
CA GLU A 22 -3.80 -9.54 -11.10
C GLU A 22 -3.95 -10.01 -9.65
N LEU A 23 -4.70 -9.26 -8.87
CA LEU A 23 -5.07 -9.59 -7.50
C LEU A 23 -6.58 -9.82 -7.43
N ARG A 24 -6.99 -10.75 -6.56
CA ARG A 24 -8.39 -10.88 -6.19
C ARG A 24 -8.54 -10.42 -4.74
N VAL A 25 -9.51 -9.55 -4.46
CA VAL A 25 -9.85 -9.16 -3.10
C VAL A 25 -11.27 -9.59 -2.76
N GLN A 26 -11.49 -9.91 -1.49
CA GLN A 26 -12.82 -10.17 -0.94
C GLN A 26 -12.79 -9.99 0.58
N LEU A 27 -13.96 -9.78 1.16
CA LEU A 27 -14.11 -9.88 2.61
C LEU A 27 -13.91 -11.33 3.08
N ILE A 28 -13.24 -11.47 4.22
CA ILE A 28 -13.05 -12.75 4.91
C ILE A 28 -13.45 -12.61 6.37
N ASP A 29 -13.81 -13.73 7.00
CA ASP A 29 -14.02 -13.77 8.44
C ASP A 29 -12.68 -13.99 9.14
N ASP A 30 -12.29 -13.06 10.01
CA ASP A 30 -11.06 -13.11 10.79
C ASP A 30 -11.35 -12.55 12.18
N GLU A 31 -11.27 -13.40 13.20
CA GLU A 31 -11.55 -13.08 14.61
C GLU A 31 -10.67 -11.96 15.17
N ARG A 32 -9.54 -11.66 14.50
CA ARG A 32 -8.58 -10.63 14.92
C ARG A 32 -8.94 -9.26 14.35
N THR A 33 -9.99 -9.18 13.52
CA THR A 33 -10.50 -7.91 12.99
C THR A 33 -11.03 -7.06 14.15
N PRO A 34 -10.54 -5.81 14.31
CA PRO A 34 -11.06 -4.92 15.34
C PRO A 34 -12.57 -4.71 15.23
N GLU A 35 -13.23 -4.48 16.36
CA GLU A 35 -14.66 -4.19 16.39
C GLU A 35 -14.98 -2.96 15.51
N GLY A 36 -16.02 -3.07 14.68
CA GLY A 36 -16.41 -2.03 13.74
C GLY A 36 -15.61 -1.97 12.44
N MET A 37 -14.60 -2.84 12.25
CA MET A 37 -13.86 -2.96 11.00
C MET A 37 -14.24 -4.23 10.22
N VAL A 38 -13.84 -4.28 8.94
CA VAL A 38 -13.95 -5.47 8.09
C VAL A 38 -12.56 -5.96 7.66
N CYS A 39 -12.42 -7.26 7.46
CA CYS A 39 -11.17 -7.86 6.99
C CYS A 39 -11.20 -8.04 5.48
N MET A 40 -10.36 -7.29 4.78
CA MET A 40 -10.09 -7.50 3.36
C MET A 40 -8.98 -8.54 3.20
N GLY A 41 -9.31 -9.68 2.60
CA GLY A 41 -8.34 -10.68 2.17
C GLY A 41 -7.87 -10.39 0.74
N THR A 42 -6.57 -10.40 0.52
CA THR A 42 -5.94 -10.27 -0.80
C THR A 42 -5.39 -11.61 -1.25
N PHE A 43 -5.76 -12.03 -2.47
CA PHE A 43 -5.47 -13.34 -3.03
C PHE A 43 -4.71 -13.22 -4.35
N ARG A 44 -3.80 -14.17 -4.57
CA ARG A 44 -3.10 -14.38 -5.84
C ARG A 44 -3.07 -15.87 -6.15
N HIS A 45 -3.51 -16.26 -7.36
CA HIS A 45 -3.65 -17.68 -7.74
C HIS A 45 -4.41 -18.51 -6.68
N ASP A 46 -5.53 -18.00 -6.19
CA ASP A 46 -6.37 -18.58 -5.12
C ASP A 46 -5.72 -18.76 -3.74
N ARG A 47 -4.50 -18.24 -3.56
CA ARG A 47 -3.82 -18.23 -2.27
C ARG A 47 -3.98 -16.88 -1.60
N LEU A 48 -4.36 -16.87 -0.32
CA LEU A 48 -4.34 -15.68 0.51
C LEU A 48 -2.89 -15.23 0.72
N ILE A 49 -2.57 -14.00 0.32
CA ILE A 49 -1.22 -13.42 0.41
C ILE A 49 -1.12 -12.28 1.43
N ALA A 50 -2.23 -11.60 1.73
CA ALA A 50 -2.27 -10.52 2.70
C ALA A 50 -3.69 -10.33 3.25
N ARG A 51 -3.77 -9.73 4.44
CA ARG A 51 -5.01 -9.33 5.11
C ARG A 51 -4.87 -7.89 5.59
N ALA A 52 -5.93 -7.11 5.47
CA ALA A 52 -6.01 -5.76 6.00
C ALA A 52 -7.35 -5.54 6.70
N ALA A 53 -7.30 -5.08 7.95
CA ALA A 53 -8.46 -4.51 8.61
C ALA A 53 -8.67 -3.08 8.07
N ILE A 54 -9.85 -2.83 7.51
CA ILE A 54 -10.22 -1.53 6.95
C ILE A 54 -11.60 -1.12 7.47
N ALA A 55 -11.88 0.18 7.43
CA ALA A 55 -13.21 0.68 7.72
C ALA A 55 -14.21 0.17 6.67
N PRO A 56 -15.47 -0.12 7.04
CA PRO A 56 -16.50 -0.54 6.09
C PRO A 56 -16.68 0.42 4.90
N GLU A 57 -16.55 1.73 5.15
CA GLU A 57 -16.63 2.77 4.12
C GLU A 57 -15.48 2.67 3.13
N GLY A 58 -14.28 2.30 3.61
CA GLY A 58 -13.12 2.05 2.75
C GLY A 58 -13.32 0.84 1.85
N TRP A 59 -13.93 -0.23 2.35
CA TRP A 59 -14.31 -1.38 1.52
C TRP A 59 -15.34 -0.99 0.46
N ALA A 60 -16.41 -0.29 0.86
CA ALA A 60 -17.44 0.18 -0.05
C ALA A 60 -16.86 1.08 -1.16
N PHE A 61 -15.87 1.92 -0.85
CA PHE A 61 -15.19 2.76 -1.83
C PHE A 61 -14.39 1.92 -2.86
N ILE A 62 -13.68 0.88 -2.41
CA ILE A 62 -12.94 -0.03 -3.30
C ILE A 62 -13.90 -0.72 -4.28
N GLU A 63 -15.04 -1.21 -3.78
CA GLU A 63 -16.06 -1.87 -4.61
C GLU A 63 -16.72 -0.88 -5.58
N ALA A 64 -17.15 0.28 -5.11
CA ALA A 64 -17.87 1.27 -5.92
C ALA A 64 -17.03 1.81 -7.09
N HIS A 65 -15.71 1.88 -6.92
CA HIS A 65 -14.79 2.41 -7.94
C HIS A 65 -13.96 1.33 -8.63
N HIS A 66 -14.27 0.04 -8.40
CA HIS A 66 -13.62 -1.07 -9.10
C HIS A 66 -12.09 -1.02 -9.06
N LEU A 67 -11.50 -0.52 -7.95
CA LEU A 67 -10.09 -0.12 -7.88
C LEU A 67 -9.09 -1.27 -8.08
N LEU A 68 -9.56 -2.51 -7.97
CA LEU A 68 -8.76 -3.74 -8.02
C LEU A 68 -9.31 -4.76 -9.02
N GLU A 69 -10.12 -4.35 -10.00
CA GLU A 69 -10.63 -5.28 -11.03
C GLU A 69 -9.59 -5.66 -12.09
N GLY A 70 -8.57 -4.83 -12.28
CA GLY A 70 -7.49 -5.06 -13.24
C GLY A 70 -6.15 -5.39 -12.59
N PRO A 71 -5.12 -5.72 -13.41
CA PRO A 71 -3.75 -5.84 -12.94
C PRO A 71 -3.27 -4.52 -12.30
N VAL A 72 -2.70 -4.59 -11.10
CA VAL A 72 -2.20 -3.43 -10.35
C VAL A 72 -0.73 -3.55 -10.03
N GLN A 73 -0.05 -2.41 -9.97
CA GLN A 73 1.33 -2.36 -9.53
C GLN A 73 1.38 -2.62 -8.01
N VAL A 74 2.19 -3.59 -7.57
CA VAL A 74 2.31 -3.92 -6.15
C VAL A 74 3.65 -3.45 -5.61
N VAL A 75 3.61 -2.78 -4.46
CA VAL A 75 4.77 -2.22 -3.78
C VAL A 75 4.88 -2.77 -2.37
N LEU A 76 6.11 -3.06 -1.94
CA LEU A 76 6.43 -3.52 -0.61
C LEU A 76 7.43 -2.54 0.03
N VAL A 77 7.09 -2.05 1.22
CA VAL A 77 7.96 -1.26 2.09
C VAL A 77 8.51 -2.18 3.16
N ALA A 78 9.83 -2.37 3.24
CA ALA A 78 10.47 -3.20 4.25
C ALA A 78 11.28 -2.34 5.23
N ARG A 79 11.17 -2.66 6.52
CA ARG A 79 11.97 -2.06 7.60
C ARG A 79 12.55 -3.15 8.48
N GLU A 80 13.80 -2.96 8.90
CA GLU A 80 14.40 -3.82 9.93
C GLU A 80 13.80 -3.47 11.29
N ALA A 81 13.12 -4.46 11.86
CA ALA A 81 12.50 -4.37 13.17
C ALA A 81 12.33 -5.78 13.73
N SER A 82 12.67 -5.97 15.00
CA SER A 82 12.49 -7.26 15.68
C SER A 82 11.07 -7.82 15.44
N PRO A 83 10.90 -9.09 15.05
CA PRO A 83 11.88 -10.20 15.07
C PRO A 83 12.68 -10.42 13.75
N GLY A 84 12.69 -9.46 12.84
CA GLY A 84 13.46 -9.52 11.60
C GLY A 84 13.12 -8.36 10.68
N LEU A 85 12.24 -8.60 9.71
CA LEU A 85 11.73 -7.59 8.79
C LEU A 85 10.23 -7.44 8.94
N GLN A 86 9.81 -6.19 9.04
CA GLN A 86 8.41 -5.80 8.92
C GLN A 86 8.19 -5.19 7.54
N CYS A 87 7.27 -5.81 6.81
CA CYS A 87 6.93 -5.42 5.46
C CYS A 87 5.48 -4.97 5.39
N GLN A 88 5.22 -3.89 4.65
CA GLN A 88 3.88 -3.40 4.35
C GLN A 88 3.66 -3.49 2.84
N LEU A 89 2.55 -4.13 2.46
CA LEU A 89 2.19 -4.37 1.06
C LEU A 89 1.12 -3.37 0.62
N TYR A 90 1.30 -2.79 -0.55
CA TYR A 90 0.39 -1.82 -1.14
C TYR A 90 0.07 -2.17 -2.60
N ALA A 91 -1.16 -1.91 -3.03
CA ALA A 91 -1.53 -1.80 -4.43
C ALA A 91 -1.53 -0.32 -4.83
N MET A 92 -0.90 0.00 -5.94
CA MET A 92 -0.98 1.34 -6.52
C MET A 92 -2.18 1.37 -7.47
N VAL A 93 -3.22 2.10 -7.09
CA VAL A 93 -4.50 2.16 -7.81
C VAL A 93 -4.78 3.58 -8.29
N ALA A 94 -5.36 3.72 -9.47
CA ALA A 94 -5.88 4.99 -9.94
C ALA A 94 -7.23 5.24 -9.26
N ALA A 95 -7.26 6.14 -8.30
CA ALA A 95 -8.49 6.51 -7.62
C ALA A 95 -9.06 7.79 -8.26
N PRO A 96 -10.41 7.89 -8.38
CA PRO A 96 -11.03 9.13 -8.78
C PRO A 96 -10.65 10.23 -7.78
N VAL A 97 -10.33 11.40 -8.32
CA VAL A 97 -10.23 12.61 -7.49
C VAL A 97 -11.66 12.97 -7.14
N PRO A 98 -12.01 13.14 -5.85
CA PRO A 98 -13.31 13.71 -5.52
C PRO A 98 -13.41 15.04 -6.26
N ASP A 99 -14.51 15.26 -6.98
CA ASP A 99 -14.79 16.57 -7.54
C ASP A 99 -14.68 17.56 -6.38
N ASP A 100 -13.75 18.50 -6.51
CA ASP A 100 -13.64 19.63 -5.60
C ASP A 100 -14.87 20.51 -5.87
N ASP A 101 -16.03 20.07 -5.38
CA ASP A 101 -17.25 20.86 -5.34
C ASP A 101 -17.10 21.90 -4.22
N GLY A 102 -16.22 22.87 -4.47
CA GLY A 102 -16.23 24.21 -3.88
C GLY A 102 -16.00 24.29 -2.37
N ASP A 103 -14.78 24.02 -1.91
CA ASP A 103 -14.24 24.94 -0.91
C ASP A 103 -13.97 26.26 -1.65
N ASP A 104 -14.89 27.21 -1.48
CA ASP A 104 -14.67 28.66 -1.61
C ASP A 104 -13.56 29.11 -0.62
N ASP A 105 -12.38 28.49 -0.67
CA ASP A 105 -11.16 29.15 -0.20
C ASP A 105 -10.80 30.14 -1.30
N ASP A 106 -11.43 31.32 -1.21
CA ASP A 106 -11.09 32.59 -1.86
C ASP A 106 -9.78 32.54 -2.68
N ASP A 107 -9.88 32.03 -3.92
CA ASP A 107 -8.89 32.17 -5.00
C ASP A 107 -8.78 33.66 -5.44
N GLY A 108 -9.10 34.59 -4.55
CA GLY A 108 -8.88 36.02 -4.63
C GLY A 108 -7.69 36.40 -3.75
N ASP A 109 -6.56 36.73 -4.40
CA ASP A 109 -5.38 37.39 -3.81
C ASP A 109 -4.36 36.53 -3.06
N GLU A 110 -3.86 35.47 -3.70
CA GLU A 110 -2.58 34.87 -3.33
C GLU A 110 -1.43 35.40 -4.22
N PRO A 111 -0.69 36.46 -3.80
CA PRO A 111 0.27 37.17 -4.65
C PRO A 111 1.46 36.33 -5.13
N TRP A 112 1.68 35.17 -4.52
CA TRP A 112 2.74 34.23 -4.88
C TRP A 112 2.38 33.35 -6.09
N ALA A 113 1.08 33.15 -6.39
CA ALA A 113 0.62 32.38 -7.54
C ALA A 113 0.98 33.07 -8.89
N ALA A 114 1.16 34.39 -8.89
CA ALA A 114 1.63 35.14 -10.06
C ALA A 114 3.10 34.87 -10.41
N SER A 115 3.87 34.27 -9.49
CA SER A 115 5.32 34.05 -9.67
C SER A 115 5.68 32.66 -10.20
N VAL A 116 4.72 31.74 -10.35
CA VAL A 116 4.98 30.43 -10.94
C VAL A 116 4.67 30.43 -12.44
N PRO A 117 5.62 30.03 -13.31
CA PRO A 117 5.35 29.92 -14.74
C PRO A 117 4.27 28.88 -15.01
N LYS A 118 3.14 29.31 -15.62
CA LYS A 118 2.13 28.37 -16.13
C LYS A 118 2.72 27.63 -17.34
N TRP A 119 2.90 26.32 -17.20
CA TRP A 119 3.30 25.46 -18.30
C TRP A 119 2.07 25.11 -19.16
N GLU A 120 1.99 25.66 -20.36
CA GLU A 120 1.01 25.26 -21.37
C GLU A 120 1.48 23.95 -22.03
N GLY A 121 0.92 22.82 -21.58
CA GLY A 121 1.12 21.53 -22.22
C GLY A 121 0.10 21.33 -23.34
N GLU A 122 0.41 21.77 -24.56
CA GLU A 122 -0.32 21.36 -25.77
C GLU A 122 0.10 19.96 -26.22
N GLY A 123 -0.86 19.04 -26.31
CA GLY A 123 -0.70 17.72 -26.90
C GLY A 123 -2.04 16.98 -26.98
N GLY A 124 -2.88 17.37 -27.94
CA GLY A 124 -4.23 16.84 -28.14
C GLY A 124 -4.34 15.44 -28.74
N GLY A 125 -5.52 14.82 -28.60
CA GLY A 125 -5.89 13.62 -29.36
C GLY A 125 -7.09 12.81 -28.83
N ALA A 126 -8.30 13.34 -29.03
CA ALA A 126 -9.58 12.64 -29.31
C ALA A 126 -10.11 11.51 -28.39
N GLY A 127 -11.25 11.81 -27.75
CA GLY A 127 -12.41 10.90 -27.72
C GLY A 127 -12.40 9.77 -26.70
N GLY A 128 -12.65 10.12 -25.44
CA GLY A 128 -13.06 9.20 -24.37
C GLY A 128 -13.71 10.03 -23.28
N THR A 129 -14.77 9.51 -22.67
CA THR A 129 -15.52 10.07 -21.54
C THR A 129 -14.63 10.86 -20.58
N ALA A 130 -15.06 12.05 -20.17
CA ALA A 130 -14.32 12.88 -19.22
C ALA A 130 -14.22 12.18 -17.85
N GLU A 131 -13.24 11.28 -17.70
CA GLU A 131 -12.68 10.92 -16.41
C GLU A 131 -11.76 12.06 -16.01
N GLY A 132 -12.05 12.73 -14.89
CA GLY A 132 -11.15 13.69 -14.27
C GLY A 132 -9.76 13.07 -14.02
N PRO A 133 -8.72 13.87 -13.72
CA PRO A 133 -7.36 13.36 -13.58
C PRO A 133 -7.29 12.35 -12.43
N ALA A 134 -7.24 11.05 -12.73
CA ALA A 134 -7.14 10.02 -11.70
C ALA A 134 -5.81 10.14 -10.95
N ARG A 135 -5.86 10.14 -9.63
CA ARG A 135 -4.65 10.17 -8.79
C ARG A 135 -4.21 8.75 -8.44
N VAL A 136 -2.91 8.49 -8.52
CA VAL A 136 -2.35 7.21 -8.05
C VAL A 136 -2.29 7.22 -6.54
N VAL A 137 -2.99 6.29 -5.89
CA VAL A 137 -3.06 6.13 -4.43
C VAL A 137 -2.51 4.76 -4.04
N ALA A 138 -1.81 4.71 -2.90
CA ALA A 138 -1.35 3.47 -2.31
C ALA A 138 -2.45 2.88 -1.40
N LEU A 139 -3.10 1.81 -1.85
CA LEU A 139 -4.07 1.06 -1.09
C LEU A 139 -3.37 -0.02 -0.24
N PRO A 140 -3.48 0.00 1.10
CA PRO A 140 -2.83 -1.01 1.95
C PRO A 140 -3.49 -2.38 1.76
N LEU A 141 -2.68 -3.40 1.45
CA LEU A 141 -3.11 -4.78 1.27
C LEU A 141 -2.88 -5.63 2.52
N GLY A 142 -1.85 -5.29 3.31
CA GLY A 142 -1.58 -5.97 4.57
C GLY A 142 -0.12 -5.92 4.99
N HIS A 143 0.19 -6.62 6.08
CA HIS A 143 1.50 -6.67 6.70
C HIS A 143 2.10 -8.07 6.57
N ILE A 144 3.41 -8.14 6.40
CA ILE A 144 4.16 -9.40 6.28
C ILE A 144 5.38 -9.31 7.19
N VAL A 145 5.59 -10.32 8.02
CA VAL A 145 6.78 -10.45 8.84
C VAL A 145 7.68 -11.53 8.26
N ARG A 146 8.95 -11.20 8.06
CA ARG A 146 9.98 -12.19 7.72
C ARG A 146 11.00 -12.25 8.85
N PHE A 147 11.06 -13.40 9.52
CA PHE A 147 11.99 -13.59 10.63
C PHE A 147 13.44 -13.59 10.16
N GLU A 148 14.33 -13.24 11.08
CA GLU A 148 15.78 -13.23 10.83
C GLU A 148 16.30 -14.58 10.29
N ARG A 149 15.77 -15.70 10.77
CA ARG A 149 16.13 -17.05 10.29
C ARG A 149 15.79 -17.30 8.82
N ASP A 150 14.74 -16.64 8.33
CA ASP A 150 14.18 -16.86 6.98
C ASP A 150 14.75 -15.85 5.96
N ARG A 151 15.57 -14.90 6.39
CA ARG A 151 16.24 -13.92 5.52
C ARG A 151 17.26 -14.60 4.61
N VAL A 152 17.27 -14.21 3.33
CA VAL A 152 18.23 -14.72 2.33
C VAL A 152 19.39 -13.74 2.12
N HIS A 153 19.09 -12.44 2.11
CA HIS A 153 20.00 -11.33 1.91
C HIS A 153 20.10 -10.49 3.19
N ARG A 154 20.69 -11.06 4.25
CA ARG A 154 20.80 -10.42 5.57
C ARG A 154 21.53 -9.07 5.53
N ASP A 155 22.51 -8.95 4.65
CA ASP A 155 23.34 -7.74 4.55
C ASP A 155 22.82 -6.72 3.53
N ASN A 156 21.68 -7.00 2.87
CA ASN A 156 21.12 -6.11 1.83
C ASN A 156 19.60 -6.06 1.90
N LEU A 157 19.09 -5.03 2.58
CA LEU A 157 17.67 -4.79 2.78
C LEU A 157 16.87 -4.66 1.47
N ALA A 158 17.45 -4.06 0.43
CA ALA A 158 16.77 -3.87 -0.85
C ALA A 158 16.58 -5.20 -1.60
N LEU A 159 17.62 -6.02 -1.67
CA LEU A 159 17.51 -7.37 -2.25
C LEU A 159 16.57 -8.25 -1.45
N GLU A 160 16.58 -8.11 -0.12
CA GLU A 160 15.67 -8.85 0.75
C GLU A 160 14.21 -8.44 0.53
N ALA A 161 13.91 -7.14 0.44
CA ALA A 161 12.57 -6.63 0.11
C ALA A 161 12.08 -7.14 -1.25
N ALA A 162 12.95 -7.16 -2.27
CA ALA A 162 12.63 -7.69 -3.58
C ALA A 162 12.36 -9.20 -3.55
N ASP A 163 13.15 -9.99 -2.80
CA ASP A 163 12.90 -11.43 -2.62
C ASP A 163 11.59 -11.71 -1.88
N VAL A 164 11.27 -10.92 -0.84
CA VAL A 164 9.97 -11.03 -0.15
C VAL A 164 8.84 -10.76 -1.12
N LEU A 165 8.85 -9.62 -1.82
CA LEU A 165 7.79 -9.26 -2.75
C LEU A 165 7.62 -10.32 -3.85
N ARG A 166 8.72 -10.79 -4.43
CA ARG A 166 8.70 -11.87 -5.42
C ARG A 166 8.03 -13.13 -4.88
N LYS A 167 8.39 -13.59 -3.68
CA LYS A 167 7.79 -14.78 -3.07
C LYS A 167 6.32 -14.58 -2.71
N VAL A 168 5.90 -13.36 -2.37
CA VAL A 168 4.49 -13.03 -2.12
C VAL A 168 3.69 -13.14 -3.43
N VAL A 169 4.17 -12.52 -4.50
CA VAL A 169 3.52 -12.51 -5.82
C VAL A 169 3.53 -13.89 -6.47
N ASP A 170 4.63 -14.65 -6.35
CA ASP A 170 4.74 -16.03 -6.82
C ASP A 170 3.92 -17.01 -5.97
N GLY A 171 3.32 -16.55 -4.86
CA GLY A 171 2.52 -17.37 -3.96
C GLY A 171 3.35 -18.42 -3.22
N ARG A 172 4.60 -18.12 -2.84
CA ARG A 172 5.52 -18.97 -2.05
C ARG A 172 5.71 -18.52 -0.60
N THR A 173 5.24 -17.34 -0.20
CA THR A 173 5.25 -16.89 1.20
C THR A 173 3.92 -17.18 1.88
N ALA A 174 3.92 -17.81 3.06
CA ALA A 174 2.76 -17.85 3.96
C ALA A 174 2.93 -16.73 4.99
N GLU A 175 1.85 -16.01 5.29
CA GLU A 175 1.79 -15.08 6.41
C GLU A 175 2.18 -15.81 7.71
N VAL A 176 3.04 -15.19 8.52
CA VAL A 176 3.29 -15.66 9.88
C VAL A 176 2.84 -14.56 10.83
N VAL A 177 1.61 -14.67 11.31
CA VAL A 177 1.14 -13.88 12.47
C VAL A 177 0.93 -14.76 13.70
N ASP A 178 0.64 -16.06 13.54
CA ASP A 178 0.38 -16.92 14.71
C ASP A 178 1.67 -17.33 15.44
N LYS A 179 2.75 -17.67 14.70
CA LYS A 179 4.04 -18.06 15.31
C LYS A 179 4.86 -16.88 15.84
N ALA A 180 4.56 -15.67 15.35
CA ALA A 180 5.24 -14.44 15.79
C ALA A 180 4.84 -14.06 17.22
N ILE A 181 3.58 -14.32 17.60
CA ILE A 181 3.07 -14.05 18.94
C ILE A 181 3.60 -15.09 19.93
N GLU A 182 3.62 -16.38 19.58
CA GLU A 182 4.21 -17.44 20.44
C GLU A 182 5.70 -17.16 20.73
N GLU A 183 6.50 -16.81 19.72
CA GLU A 183 7.92 -16.47 19.92
C GLU A 183 8.12 -15.12 20.66
N LEU A 184 7.17 -14.19 20.61
CA LEU A 184 7.24 -12.89 21.32
C LEU A 184 6.78 -12.99 22.79
N PHE A 185 5.83 -13.87 23.10
CA PHE A 185 5.31 -14.08 24.46
C PHE A 185 5.92 -15.30 25.17
N GLY A 186 6.77 -16.09 24.50
CA GLY A 186 7.48 -17.23 25.09
C GLY A 186 6.55 -18.32 25.62
N LEU A 187 5.42 -18.54 24.94
CA LEU A 187 4.46 -19.61 25.24
C LEU A 187 4.82 -20.91 24.51
#